data_AF-A0A8T4E8C2-F1
#
_entry.id   AF-A0A8T4E8C2-F1
#
_cell.length_a   1.000
_cell.length_b   1.000
_cell.length_c   1.000
_cell.angle_alpha   90.00
_cell.angle_beta   90.00
_cell.angle_gamma   90.00
#
_symmetry.space_group_name_H-M   'P 1'
#
loop_
_entity.id
_entity.type
_entity.pdbx_description
1 polymer ?
#
loop_
_entity_poly.entity_id
_entity_poly.type
_entity_poly.pdbx_seq_one_letter_code
_entity_poly.pdbx_strand_id
1 'polypeptide(L)'
;MSHRRSLRFSQATCPICGGKEVARDDLKGDLLCTNCGHIVTRTETKAVGKFEIAQHLKRNGKMNFAALQKATGASEDRLFGVLDDMMEIGYLNEIQGQWSLTKKGQRWYRQRLGQEWGY
;
A
#
# COMPACT_ATOMS: atom_id res chain seq x y z
N MET A 1 -18.25 -16.82 16.71
CA MET A 1 -18.50 -15.37 16.67
C MET A 1 -18.35 -14.90 15.24
N SER A 2 -19.46 -14.55 14.60
CA SER A 2 -19.46 -14.09 13.21
C SER A 2 -19.11 -12.59 13.20
N HIS A 3 -17.94 -12.23 12.68
CA HIS A 3 -17.55 -10.83 12.50
C HIS A 3 -18.51 -10.19 11.47
N ARG A 4 -19.56 -9.54 11.95
CA ARG A 4 -20.44 -8.69 11.12
C ARG A 4 -19.59 -7.55 10.57
N ARG A 5 -19.19 -7.66 9.30
CA ARG A 5 -18.63 -6.55 8.50
C ARG A 5 -19.68 -5.44 8.47
N SER A 6 -19.45 -4.34 9.20
CA SER A 6 -20.35 -3.18 9.15
C SER A 6 -20.17 -2.49 7.79
N LEU A 7 -21.11 -2.69 6.88
CA LEU A 7 -21.20 -1.92 5.64
C LEU A 7 -21.49 -0.46 6.01
N ARG A 8 -20.49 0.41 5.85
CA ARG A 8 -20.68 1.86 6.00
C ARG A 8 -21.28 2.40 4.71
N PHE A 9 -22.55 2.80 4.75
CA PHE A 9 -23.25 3.40 3.62
C PHE A 9 -22.56 4.72 3.24
N SER A 10 -21.95 4.77 2.05
CA SER A 10 -21.48 6.05 1.48
C SER A 10 -22.65 6.75 0.78
N GLN A 11 -22.66 8.09 0.81
CA GLN A 11 -23.71 8.91 0.18
C GLN A 11 -23.62 8.96 -1.36
N ALA A 12 -22.68 8.23 -1.97
CA ALA A 12 -22.48 8.25 -3.42
C ALA A 12 -23.43 7.28 -4.14
N THR A 13 -24.24 7.81 -5.06
CA THR A 13 -25.08 7.02 -5.98
C THR A 13 -24.25 6.38 -7.07
N CYS A 14 -24.47 5.09 -7.33
CA CYS A 14 -23.86 4.39 -8.45
C CYS A 14 -24.32 4.99 -9.80
N PRO A 15 -23.39 5.38 -10.70
CA PRO A 15 -23.73 5.99 -11.98
C PRO A 15 -24.36 5.02 -12.98
N ILE A 16 -24.25 3.70 -12.76
CA ILE A 16 -24.78 2.66 -13.66
C ILE A 16 -26.21 2.27 -13.31
N CYS A 17 -26.50 2.01 -12.04
CA CYS A 17 -27.79 1.46 -11.61
C CYS A 17 -28.60 2.39 -10.70
N GLY A 18 -28.06 3.56 -10.33
CA GLY A 18 -28.71 4.50 -9.40
C GLY A 18 -28.77 4.03 -7.94
N GLY A 19 -28.23 2.86 -7.61
CA GLY A 19 -28.19 2.32 -6.26
C GLY A 19 -27.38 3.21 -5.31
N LYS A 20 -27.90 3.41 -4.09
CA LYS A 20 -27.24 4.18 -3.02
C LYS A 20 -26.39 3.30 -2.09
N GLU A 21 -26.50 1.99 -2.26
CA GLU A 21 -25.74 1.03 -1.47
C GLU A 21 -24.39 0.77 -2.15
N VAL A 22 -23.34 1.17 -1.45
CA VAL A 22 -21.97 0.94 -1.83
C VAL A 22 -21.23 0.24 -0.69
N ALA A 23 -20.42 -0.74 -1.05
CA ALA A 23 -19.48 -1.43 -0.18
C ALA A 23 -18.07 -0.93 -0.47
N ARG A 24 -17.27 -0.70 0.57
CA ARG A 24 -15.85 -0.45 0.42
C ARG A 24 -15.13 -1.80 0.38
N ASP A 25 -14.31 -2.02 -0.64
CA ASP A 25 -13.39 -3.15 -0.68
C ASP A 25 -12.16 -2.79 0.15
N ASP A 26 -12.03 -3.41 1.32
CA ASP A 26 -10.91 -3.19 2.25
C ASP A 26 -9.56 -3.69 1.70
N LEU A 27 -9.53 -4.44 0.58
CA LEU A 27 -8.29 -4.92 -0.04
C LEU A 27 -7.75 -3.99 -1.13
N LYS A 28 -8.60 -3.11 -1.69
CA LYS A 28 -8.26 -2.26 -2.83
C LYS A 28 -8.55 -0.78 -2.59
N GLY A 29 -9.32 -0.45 -1.55
CA GLY A 29 -9.85 0.89 -1.33
C GLY A 29 -10.96 1.29 -2.32
N ASP A 30 -11.39 0.36 -3.19
CA ASP A 30 -12.41 0.61 -4.20
C ASP A 30 -13.80 0.73 -3.54
N LEU A 31 -14.60 1.70 -3.97
CA LEU A 31 -16.03 1.73 -3.65
C LEU A 31 -16.79 0.96 -4.72
N LEU A 32 -17.41 -0.14 -4.34
CA LEU A 32 -18.22 -1.00 -5.19
C LEU A 32 -19.70 -0.76 -4.92
N CYS A 33 -20.52 -0.66 -5.96
CA CYS A 33 -21.96 -0.73 -5.80
C CYS A 33 -22.36 -2.17 -5.44
N THR A 34 -23.10 -2.35 -4.35
CA THR A 34 -23.57 -3.68 -3.92
C THR A 34 -24.70 -4.22 -4.82
N ASN A 35 -25.36 -3.36 -5.58
CA ASN A 35 -26.48 -3.74 -6.45
C ASN A 35 -26.02 -4.27 -7.82
N CYS A 36 -25.03 -3.64 -8.45
CA CYS A 36 -24.56 -4.03 -9.79
C CYS A 36 -23.07 -4.38 -9.89
N GLY A 37 -22.32 -4.30 -8.77
CA GLY A 37 -20.89 -4.59 -8.74
C GLY A 37 -19.99 -3.54 -9.39
N HIS A 38 -20.55 -2.41 -9.82
CA HIS A 38 -19.77 -1.36 -10.48
C HIS A 38 -18.85 -0.61 -9.51
N ILE A 39 -17.60 -0.36 -9.90
CA ILE A 39 -16.64 0.42 -9.13
C ILE A 39 -16.98 1.91 -9.28
N VAL A 40 -17.53 2.51 -8.22
CA VAL A 40 -18.01 3.91 -8.17
C VAL A 40 -16.87 4.90 -8.02
N THR A 41 -15.85 4.56 -7.22
CA THR A 41 -14.61 5.33 -7.17
C THR A 41 -13.44 4.36 -7.18
N ARG A 42 -12.58 4.48 -8.18
CA ARG A 42 -11.25 3.92 -8.17
C ARG A 42 -10.35 5.01 -7.63
N THR A 43 -9.85 4.88 -6.40
CA THR A 43 -8.77 5.77 -5.97
C THR A 43 -7.58 5.44 -6.86
N GLU A 44 -7.18 6.37 -7.75
CA GLU A 44 -5.96 6.25 -8.56
C GLU A 44 -4.76 6.29 -7.62
N THR A 45 -4.42 5.14 -7.06
CA THR A 45 -3.32 5.02 -6.11
C THR A 45 -2.07 4.67 -6.88
N LYS A 46 -1.01 5.47 -6.71
CA LYS A 46 0.28 5.22 -7.36
C LYS A 46 0.81 3.85 -6.92
N ALA A 47 1.20 3.03 -7.88
CA ALA A 47 1.89 1.79 -7.59
C ALA A 47 3.27 2.09 -7.00
N VAL A 48 3.61 1.46 -5.88
CA VAL A 48 4.90 1.59 -5.20
C VAL A 48 5.66 0.28 -5.26
N GLY A 49 6.91 0.36 -5.65
CA GLY A 49 7.82 -0.78 -5.71
C GLY A 49 8.71 -0.89 -4.46
N LYS A 50 9.21 -2.10 -4.21
CA LYS A 50 10.19 -2.39 -3.14
C LYS A 50 11.41 -1.46 -3.19
N PHE A 51 11.83 -1.12 -4.41
CA PHE A 51 13.03 -0.30 -4.64
C PHE A 51 12.82 1.16 -4.21
N GLU A 52 11.66 1.76 -4.54
CA GLU A 52 11.30 3.12 -4.13
C GLU A 52 11.25 3.25 -2.61
N ILE A 53 10.64 2.26 -1.92
CA ILE A 53 10.65 2.19 -0.44
C ILE A 53 12.08 2.12 0.09
N ALA A 54 12.91 1.24 -0.47
CA ALA A 54 14.30 1.10 -0.04
C ALA A 54 15.12 2.36 -0.28
N GLN A 55 14.86 3.11 -1.34
CA GLN A 55 15.51 4.39 -1.63
C GLN A 55 15.17 5.43 -0.54
N HIS A 56 13.90 5.56 -0.17
CA HIS A 56 13.48 6.46 0.91
C HIS A 56 14.08 6.08 2.26
N LEU A 57 14.06 4.79 2.60
CA LEU A 57 14.67 4.30 3.84
C LEU A 57 16.20 4.44 3.83
N LYS A 58 16.86 4.30 2.69
CA LYS A 58 18.31 4.51 2.61
C LYS A 58 18.68 5.98 2.80
N ARG A 59 17.86 6.90 2.30
CA ARG A 59 18.07 8.35 2.43
C ARG A 59 17.75 8.88 3.83
N ASN A 60 16.66 8.40 4.43
CA ASN A 60 16.11 8.93 5.69
C ASN A 60 16.42 8.05 6.92
N GLY A 61 16.95 6.84 6.71
CA GLY A 61 17.31 5.90 7.77
C GLY A 61 16.14 5.06 8.26
N LYS A 62 15.30 5.65 9.13
CA LYS A 62 14.10 4.99 9.70
C LYS A 62 12.88 5.83 9.38
N MET A 63 11.79 5.19 8.97
CA MET A 63 10.54 5.89 8.68
C MET A 63 9.35 5.13 9.25
N ASN A 64 8.35 5.85 9.72
CA ASN A 64 7.06 5.27 10.08
C ASN A 64 6.15 5.16 8.85
N PHE A 65 5.00 4.52 9.02
CA PHE A 65 4.08 4.19 7.93
C PHE A 65 3.55 5.46 7.26
N ALA A 66 3.12 6.43 8.06
CA ALA A 66 2.61 7.71 7.57
C ALA A 66 3.66 8.50 6.77
N ALA A 67 4.93 8.49 7.19
CA ALA A 67 6.00 9.14 6.44
C ALA A 67 6.29 8.42 5.12
N LEU A 68 6.27 7.09 5.10
CA LEU A 68 6.43 6.30 3.87
C LEU A 68 5.27 6.51 2.91
N GLN A 69 4.03 6.54 3.42
CA GLN A 69 2.83 6.82 2.64
C GLN A 69 2.90 8.21 2.01
N LYS A 70 3.27 9.23 2.79
CA LYS A 70 3.42 10.60 2.30
C LYS A 70 4.56 10.74 1.27
N ALA A 71 5.68 10.03 1.48
CA ALA A 71 6.83 10.08 0.57
C ALA A 71 6.55 9.38 -0.76
N THR A 72 5.80 8.28 -0.73
CA THR A 72 5.58 7.42 -1.90
C THR A 72 4.26 7.70 -2.62
N GLY A 73 3.27 8.28 -1.93
CA GLY A 73 1.93 8.52 -2.48
C GLY A 73 1.11 7.25 -2.72
N ALA A 74 1.53 6.11 -2.16
CA ALA A 74 0.78 4.85 -2.28
C ALA A 74 -0.47 4.84 -1.39
N SER A 75 -1.44 4.01 -1.78
CA SER A 75 -2.51 3.58 -0.87
C SER A 75 -1.94 2.80 0.32
N GLU A 76 -2.69 2.84 1.42
CA GLU A 76 -2.35 2.11 2.64
C GLU A 76 -2.21 0.62 2.37
N ASP A 77 -3.18 0.00 1.70
CA ASP A 77 -3.18 -1.44 1.42
C ASP A 77 -1.97 -1.87 0.59
N ARG A 78 -1.61 -1.07 -0.42
CA ARG A 78 -0.47 -1.35 -1.28
C ARG A 78 0.84 -1.16 -0.55
N LEU A 79 0.99 -0.07 0.20
CA LEU A 79 2.17 0.16 1.00
C LEU A 79 2.35 -0.95 2.04
N PHE A 80 1.27 -1.34 2.72
CA PHE A 80 1.27 -2.43 3.68
C PHE A 80 1.70 -3.75 3.03
N GLY A 81 1.09 -4.13 1.90
CA GLY A 81 1.44 -5.37 1.20
C GLY A 81 2.91 -5.41 0.74
N VAL A 82 3.47 -4.28 0.30
CA VAL A 82 4.88 -4.23 -0.09
C VAL A 82 5.81 -4.27 1.13
N LEU A 83 5.44 -3.59 2.23
CA LEU A 83 6.21 -3.64 3.47
C LEU A 83 6.24 -5.04 4.07
N ASP A 84 5.09 -5.73 4.10
CA ASP A 84 4.96 -7.09 4.61
C ASP A 84 5.82 -8.07 3.81
N ASP A 85 5.71 -8.05 2.48
CA ASP A 85 6.55 -8.85 1.57
C ASP A 85 8.06 -8.55 1.75
N MET A 86 8.43 -7.28 1.92
CA MET A 86 9.83 -6.91 2.21
C MET A 86 10.31 -7.36 3.59
N MET A 87 9.43 -7.45 4.59
CA MET A 87 9.76 -7.99 5.91
C MET A 87 9.89 -9.52 5.86
N GLU A 88 9.00 -10.22 5.17
CA GLU A 88 9.02 -11.67 4.99
C GLU A 88 10.32 -12.14 4.31
N ILE A 89 10.76 -11.42 3.27
CA ILE A 89 12.05 -11.69 2.59
C ILE A 89 13.25 -11.26 3.47
N GLY A 90 13.03 -10.49 4.53
CA GLY A 90 14.06 -10.02 5.47
C GLY A 90 14.86 -8.82 4.96
N TYR A 91 14.30 -8.01 4.04
CA TYR A 91 14.90 -6.75 3.59
C TYR A 91 14.65 -5.60 4.56
N LEU A 92 13.52 -5.64 5.26
CA LEU A 92 13.16 -4.65 6.27
C LEU A 92 13.18 -5.27 7.66
N ASN A 93 13.41 -4.41 8.65
CA ASN A 93 13.16 -4.68 10.05
C ASN A 93 12.27 -3.58 10.59
N GLU A 94 11.25 -3.97 11.36
CA GLU A 94 10.35 -3.06 12.05
C GLU A 94 10.73 -3.01 13.53
N ILE A 95 10.97 -1.79 14.04
CA ILE A 95 11.20 -1.56 15.46
C ILE A 95 10.29 -0.41 15.88
N GLN A 96 9.35 -0.65 16.79
CA GLN A 96 8.44 0.36 17.33
C GLN A 96 7.63 1.11 16.25
N GLY A 97 7.11 0.41 15.23
CA GLY A 97 6.35 1.04 14.15
C GLY A 97 7.21 1.86 13.18
N GLN A 98 8.52 1.68 13.20
CA GLN A 98 9.46 2.27 12.24
C GLN A 98 10.16 1.19 11.45
N TRP A 99 10.14 1.33 10.13
CA TRP A 99 10.82 0.45 9.20
C TRP A 99 12.23 0.97 8.91
N SER A 100 13.16 0.03 8.75
CA SER A 100 14.55 0.28 8.41
C SER A 100 15.11 -0.86 7.56
N LEU A 101 16.11 -0.56 6.73
CA LEU A 101 16.76 -1.59 5.92
C LEU A 101 17.69 -2.48 6.75
N THR A 102 17.54 -3.79 6.61
CA THR A 102 18.49 -4.77 7.16
C THR A 102 19.79 -4.78 6.37
N LYS A 103 20.83 -5.46 6.88
CA LYS A 103 22.07 -5.71 6.11
C LYS A 103 21.80 -6.42 4.78
N LYS A 104 20.84 -7.35 4.76
CA LYS A 104 20.38 -8.06 3.55
C LYS A 104 19.69 -7.09 2.59
N GLY A 105 18.76 -6.28 3.08
CA GLY A 105 18.07 -5.25 2.29
C GLY A 105 19.02 -4.21 1.69
N GLN A 106 20.04 -3.78 2.45
CA GLN A 106 21.07 -2.86 1.94
C GLN A 106 21.95 -3.49 0.85
N ARG A 107 22.24 -4.79 0.94
CA ARG A 107 22.98 -5.51 -0.12
C ARG A 107 22.13 -5.62 -1.38
N TRP A 108 20.87 -6.02 -1.23
CA TRP A 108 19.90 -6.10 -2.33
C TRP A 108 19.70 -4.74 -3.02
N TYR A 109 19.52 -3.66 -2.26
CA TYR A 109 19.36 -2.31 -2.79
C TYR A 109 20.58 -1.88 -3.62
N ARG A 110 21.79 -2.16 -3.15
CA ARG A 110 23.03 -1.87 -3.90
C ARG A 110 23.15 -2.69 -5.18
N GLN A 111 22.78 -3.97 -5.14
CA GLN A 111 22.75 -4.81 -6.34
C GLN A 111 21.74 -4.28 -7.36
N ARG A 112 20.57 -3.84 -6.91
CA ARG A 112 19.55 -3.25 -7.79
C ARG A 112 19.98 -1.91 -8.37
N LEU A 113 20.64 -1.05 -7.59
CA LEU A 113 21.26 0.16 -8.11
C LEU A 113 22.28 -0.14 -9.22
N GLY A 114 23.15 -1.14 -9.03
CA GLY A 114 24.10 -1.55 -10.06
C GLY A 114 23.44 -2.08 -11.34
N GLN A 115 22.30 -2.78 -11.21
CA GLN A 115 21.52 -3.25 -12.36
C GLN A 115 20.78 -2.13 -13.09
N GLU A 116 20.28 -1.12 -12.37
CA GLU A 116 19.56 0.01 -12.96
C GLU A 116 20.49 1.03 -13.60
N TRP A 117 21.70 1.21 -13.04
CA TRP A 117 22.62 2.28 -13.43
C TRP A 117 23.95 1.81 -14.03
N GLY A 118 24.17 0.49 -14.17
CA GLY A 118 25.28 -0.09 -14.91
C GLY A 118 26.66 0.33 -14.39
N TYR A 119 27.07 -0.20 -13.24
CA TYR A 119 28.46 -0.15 -12.75
C TYR A 119 29.07 -1.53 -12.69
#